data_AF-A0A5A7N9Z1-F1
#
_entry.id   AF-A0A5A7N9Z1-F1
#
_cell.length_a   1.000
_cell.length_b   1.000
_cell.length_c   1.000
_cell.angle_alpha   90.00
_cell.angle_beta   90.00
_cell.angle_gamma   90.00
#
_symmetry.space_group_name_H-M   'P 1'
#
loop_
_entity.id
_entity.type
_entity.pdbx_description
1 polymer ?
#
loop_
_entity_poly.entity_id
_entity_poly.type
_entity_poly.pdbx_seq_one_letter_code
_entity_poly.pdbx_strand_id
1 'polypeptide(L)'
;MLFMRKDHQETIPFIERLLSCHLIRRKDIELTHQTGATSQITGLYGIDEEALADLDGASLQSLNLDQYLGLIFAMLQSERHLQRLLHLAIRRGDDLVSAHVSMP
;
A
#
# COMPACT_ATOMS: atom_id res chain seq x y z
N MET A 1 3.72 -23.75 2.25
CA MET A 1 5.14 -23.33 2.26
C MET A 1 5.26 -22.14 1.32
N LEU A 2 5.37 -20.92 1.85
CA LEU A 2 5.46 -19.71 1.04
C LEU A 2 6.89 -19.65 0.48
N PHE A 3 7.04 -19.65 -0.84
CA PHE A 3 8.35 -19.47 -1.48
C PHE A 3 8.82 -18.03 -1.26
N MET A 4 9.60 -17.77 -0.21
CA MET A 4 10.31 -16.51 -0.05
C MET A 4 11.44 -16.47 -1.09
N ARG A 5 11.27 -15.62 -2.10
CA ARG A 5 12.32 -15.25 -3.05
C ARG A 5 13.40 -14.41 -2.33
N LYS A 6 14.59 -14.29 -2.91
CA LYS A 6 15.75 -13.60 -2.31
C LYS A 6 15.50 -12.10 -2.03
N ASP A 7 14.64 -11.47 -2.83
CA ASP A 7 14.11 -10.11 -2.67
C ASP A 7 13.35 -9.88 -1.34
N HIS A 8 12.77 -10.94 -0.73
CA HIS A 8 12.16 -10.83 0.58
C HIS A 8 13.17 -10.55 1.70
N GLN A 9 14.39 -11.09 1.65
CA GLN A 9 15.33 -10.99 2.78
C GLN A 9 15.82 -9.55 3.01
N GLU A 10 15.97 -8.77 1.94
CA GLU A 10 16.47 -7.39 2.00
C GLU A 10 15.40 -6.41 2.52
N THR A 11 14.12 -6.75 2.39
CA THR A 11 13.00 -5.89 2.78
C THR A 11 12.43 -6.22 4.16
N ILE A 12 12.74 -7.39 4.73
CA ILE A 12 12.29 -7.78 6.08
C ILE A 12 12.58 -6.71 7.13
N PRO A 13 13.81 -6.17 7.27
CA PRO A 13 14.10 -5.20 8.34
C PRO A 13 13.27 -3.93 8.21
N PHE A 14 13.03 -3.48 6.97
CA PHE A 14 12.17 -2.33 6.69
C PHE A 14 10.71 -2.61 7.08
N ILE A 15 10.17 -3.77 6.67
CA ILE A 15 8.78 -4.14 7.01
C ILE A 15 8.60 -4.33 8.51
N GLU A 16 9.52 -5.00 9.20
CA GLU A 16 9.52 -5.13 10.66
C GLU A 16 9.55 -3.76 11.35
N ARG A 17 10.34 -2.82 10.80
CA ARG A 17 10.40 -1.46 11.33
C ARG A 17 9.05 -0.75 11.19
N LEU A 18 8.41 -0.81 10.02
CA LEU A 18 7.10 -0.22 9.81
C LEU A 18 6.03 -0.84 10.74
N LEU A 19 6.07 -2.15 10.97
CA LEU A 19 5.18 -2.82 11.92
C LEU A 19 5.39 -2.33 13.36
N SER A 20 6.65 -2.18 13.77
CA SER A 20 7.01 -1.69 15.11
C SER A 20 6.53 -0.25 15.37
N CYS A 21 6.45 0.56 14.32
CA CYS A 21 5.95 1.94 14.36
C CYS A 21 4.46 2.05 14.04
N HIS A 22 3.77 0.93 13.82
CA HIS A 22 2.34 0.88 13.44
C HIS A 22 2.02 1.67 12.16
N LEU A 23 2.95 1.66 11.20
CA LEU A 23 2.87 2.43 9.95
C LEU A 23 2.29 1.65 8.76
N ILE A 24 1.86 0.41 8.97
CA ILE A 24 1.26 -0.42 7.92
C ILE A 24 -0.23 -0.58 8.22
N ARG A 25 -1.06 -0.31 7.21
CA ARG A 25 -2.49 -0.62 7.24
C ARG A 25 -2.88 -1.53 6.08
N ARG A 26 -3.85 -2.40 6.33
CA ARG A 26 -4.47 -3.20 5.28
C ARG A 26 -5.30 -2.28 4.36
N LYS A 27 -5.32 -2.62 3.07
CA LYS A 27 -6.14 -1.99 2.05
C LYS A 27 -6.82 -3.09 1.25
N ASP A 28 -8.10 -2.90 0.95
CA ASP A 28 -8.83 -3.78 0.06
C ASP A 28 -9.34 -2.93 -1.13
N ILE A 29 -9.45 -3.54 -2.31
CA ILE A 29 -9.97 -2.87 -3.51
C ILE A 29 -11.19 -3.63 -3.96
N GLU A 30 -12.33 -2.97 -3.93
CA GLU A 30 -13.56 -3.46 -4.52
C GLU A 30 -13.65 -3.03 -5.97
N LEU A 31 -13.96 -3.97 -6.85
CA LEU A 31 -14.07 -3.79 -8.29
C LEU A 31 -15.49 -4.12 -8.74
N THR A 32 -16.06 -3.26 -9.56
CA THR A 32 -17.37 -3.50 -10.20
C THR A 32 -17.18 -3.67 -11.69
N HIS A 33 -17.68 -4.79 -12.21
CA HIS A 33 -17.54 -5.18 -13.60
C HIS A 33 -18.69 -4.66 -14.46
N GLN A 34 -18.49 -4.62 -15.78
CA GLN A 34 -19.53 -4.18 -16.73
C GLN A 34 -20.83 -5.01 -16.64
N THR A 35 -20.70 -6.29 -16.25
CA THR A 35 -21.83 -7.21 -16.02
C THR A 35 -22.63 -6.91 -14.75
N GLY A 36 -22.14 -5.99 -13.90
CA GLY A 36 -22.67 -5.73 -12.57
C GLY A 36 -22.12 -6.65 -11.48
N ALA A 37 -21.30 -7.65 -11.83
CA ALA A 37 -20.62 -8.49 -10.85
C ALA A 37 -19.59 -7.66 -10.05
N THR A 38 -19.37 -8.02 -8.78
CA THR A 38 -18.32 -7.43 -7.94
C THR A 38 -17.23 -8.44 -7.62
N SER A 39 -15.99 -7.96 -7.51
CA SER A 39 -14.85 -8.73 -7.02
C SER A 39 -14.02 -7.89 -6.06
N GLN A 40 -13.22 -8.54 -5.21
CA GLN A 40 -12.36 -7.86 -4.26
C GLN A 40 -10.91 -8.34 -4.40
N ILE A 41 -9.99 -7.38 -4.41
CA ILE A 41 -8.57 -7.62 -4.19
C ILE A 41 -8.31 -7.37 -2.71
N THR A 42 -7.91 -8.42 -1.99
CA THR A 42 -7.63 -8.36 -0.56
C THR A 42 -6.16 -8.67 -0.27
N GLY A 43 -5.72 -8.37 0.95
CA GLY A 43 -4.35 -8.64 1.39
C GLY A 43 -3.33 -7.65 0.84
N LEU A 44 -3.78 -6.49 0.37
CA LEU A 44 -2.89 -5.37 0.09
C LEU A 44 -2.57 -4.66 1.39
N TYR A 45 -1.37 -4.12 1.44
CA TYR A 45 -0.89 -3.32 2.56
C TYR A 45 -0.28 -2.05 2.02
N GLY A 46 -0.49 -0.96 2.76
CA GLY A 46 0.02 0.34 2.43
C GLY A 46 0.48 1.09 3.66
N ILE A 47 1.01 2.29 3.43
CA ILE A 47 1.40 3.16 4.53
C ILE A 47 0.14 3.73 5.20
N ASP A 48 0.15 3.76 6.52
CA ASP A 48 -0.83 4.51 7.30
C ASP A 48 -0.43 5.98 7.42
N GLU A 49 -1.07 6.81 6.60
CA GLU A 49 -0.78 8.25 6.53
C GLU A 49 -1.12 8.98 7.84
N GLU A 50 -2.12 8.51 8.59
CA GLU A 50 -2.49 9.09 9.89
C GLU A 50 -1.43 8.77 10.94
N ALA A 51 -1.07 7.48 11.08
CA ALA A 51 0.00 7.07 12.00
C ALA A 51 1.36 7.69 11.64
N LEU A 52 1.64 7.88 10.35
CA LEU A 52 2.85 8.56 9.88
C LEU A 52 2.87 10.04 10.29
N ALA A 53 1.73 10.74 10.22
CA ALA A 53 1.61 12.13 10.63
C ALA A 53 1.74 12.31 12.15
N ASP A 54 1.34 11.31 12.92
CA ASP A 54 1.36 11.30 14.39
C ASP A 54 2.67 10.77 15.01
N LEU A 55 3.67 10.42 14.18
CA LEU A 55 4.96 9.95 14.69
C LEU A 55 5.65 10.99 15.59
N ASP A 56 6.18 10.51 16.71
CA ASP A 56 7.02 11.33 17.57
C ASP A 56 8.38 11.63 16.90
N GLY A 57 9.03 12.69 17.38
CA GLY A 57 10.30 13.14 16.80
C GLY A 57 11.42 12.08 16.89
N ALA A 58 11.40 11.24 17.91
CA ALA A 58 12.39 10.17 18.10
C ALA A 58 12.24 9.06 17.05
N SER A 59 11.00 8.62 16.79
CA SER A 59 10.68 7.62 15.77
C SER A 59 10.97 8.16 14.37
N LEU A 60 10.58 9.41 14.10
CA LEU A 60 10.90 10.08 12.83
C LEU A 60 12.41 10.17 12.60
N GLN A 61 13.18 10.58 13.62
CA GLN A 61 14.63 10.65 13.54
C GLN A 61 15.25 9.27 13.27
N SER A 62 14.80 8.23 13.98
CA SER A 62 15.30 6.88 13.76
C SER A 62 14.99 6.38 12.35
N LEU A 63 13.76 6.54 11.85
CA LEU A 63 13.40 6.16 10.48
C LEU A 63 14.25 6.89 9.43
N ASN A 64 14.65 8.13 9.70
CA ASN A 64 15.54 8.88 8.83
C ASN A 64 16.97 8.32 8.84
N LEU A 65 17.52 8.04 10.02
CA LEU A 65 18.85 7.45 10.18
C LEU A 65 18.95 6.06 9.52
N ASP A 66 17.87 5.29 9.59
CA ASP A 66 17.74 3.98 8.94
C ASP A 66 17.49 4.10 7.43
N GLN A 67 17.41 5.32 6.87
CA GLN A 67 17.12 5.64 5.47
C GLN A 67 15.74 5.14 4.98
N TYR A 68 14.81 4.91 5.90
CA TYR A 68 13.48 4.35 5.61
C TYR A 68 12.43 5.39 5.25
N LEU A 69 12.58 6.66 5.65
CA LEU A 69 11.62 7.71 5.26
C LEU A 69 11.48 7.82 3.74
N GLY A 70 12.58 7.74 2.99
CA GLY A 70 12.55 7.76 1.52
C GLY A 70 11.73 6.61 0.93
N LEU A 71 11.86 5.41 1.50
CA LEU A 71 11.10 4.22 1.08
C LEU A 71 9.61 4.35 1.39
N ILE A 72 9.27 4.88 2.57
CA ILE A 72 7.89 5.18 2.98
C ILE A 72 7.24 6.13 1.97
N PHE A 73 7.90 7.24 1.63
CA PHE A 73 7.37 8.19 0.66
C PHE A 73 7.27 7.59 -0.75
N ALA A 74 8.21 6.72 -1.15
CA ALA A 74 8.12 5.99 -2.41
C ALA A 74 6.89 5.06 -2.46
N MET A 75 6.57 4.37 -1.37
CA MET A 75 5.36 3.55 -1.26
C MET A 75 4.09 4.41 -1.38
N LEU A 76 4.03 5.56 -0.69
CA LEU A 76 2.91 6.50 -0.80
C LEU A 76 2.70 6.98 -2.25
N GLN A 77 3.77 7.29 -2.99
CA GLN A 77 3.65 7.67 -4.40
C GLN A 77 3.19 6.49 -5.28
N SER A 78 3.69 5.29 -5.02
CA SER A 78 3.28 4.07 -5.74
C SER A 78 1.76 3.84 -5.64
N GLU A 79 1.17 4.06 -4.48
CA GLU A 79 -0.27 3.92 -4.28
C GLU A 79 -1.09 4.95 -5.09
N ARG A 80 -0.61 6.19 -5.19
CA ARG A 80 -1.24 7.21 -6.06
C ARG A 80 -1.20 6.78 -7.53
N HIS A 81 -0.13 6.10 -7.95
CA HIS A 81 -0.07 5.52 -9.29
C HIS A 81 -1.08 4.38 -9.46
N LEU A 82 -1.29 3.52 -8.45
CA LEU A 82 -2.30 2.46 -8.51
C LEU A 82 -3.70 3.03 -8.74
N GLN A 83 -4.10 4.07 -7.99
CA GLN A 83 -5.39 4.74 -8.20
C GLN A 83 -5.52 5.29 -9.64
N ARG A 84 -4.43 5.87 -10.16
CA ARG A 84 -4.40 6.36 -11.54
C ARG A 84 -4.57 5.23 -12.57
N LEU A 85 -3.93 4.09 -12.34
CA LEU A 85 -4.02 2.91 -13.21
C LEU A 85 -5.44 2.33 -13.21
N LEU A 86 -6.10 2.23 -12.05
CA LEU A 86 -7.50 1.80 -11.96
C LEU A 86 -8.43 2.71 -12.76
N HIS A 87 -8.25 4.03 -12.64
CA HIS A 87 -9.03 4.99 -13.43
C HIS A 87 -8.76 4.86 -14.94
N LEU A 88 -7.52 4.57 -15.35
CA LEU A 88 -7.20 4.33 -16.76
C LEU A 88 -7.84 3.03 -17.28
N ALA A 89 -7.84 1.95 -16.50
CA ALA A 89 -8.50 0.69 -16.87
C ALA A 89 -10.00 0.90 -17.12
N ILE A 90 -10.68 1.62 -16.22
CA ILE A 90 -12.10 1.98 -16.38
C ILE A 90 -12.32 2.83 -17.65
N ARG A 91 -11.49 3.86 -17.87
CA ARG A 91 -11.61 4.75 -19.03
C ARG A 91 -11.36 4.06 -20.37
N ARG A 92 -10.51 3.04 -20.39
CA ARG A 92 -10.19 2.30 -21.62
C ARG A 92 -11.35 1.39 -22.06
N GLY A 93 -12.35 1.19 -21.20
CA GLY A 93 -13.42 0.24 -21.44
C GLY A 93 -12.95 -1.21 -21.25
N ASP A 94 -11.94 -1.42 -20.40
CA ASP A 94 -11.68 -2.76 -19.86
C ASP A 94 -12.92 -3.24 -19.07
N ASP A 95 -12.94 -4.47 -18.58
CA ASP A 95 -14.10 -5.09 -17.90
C ASP A 95 -14.59 -4.37 -16.61
N LEU A 96 -14.01 -3.22 -16.25
CA LEU A 96 -14.29 -2.47 -15.02
C LEU A 96 -15.09 -1.19 -15.28
N VAL A 97 -16.08 -0.92 -14.43
CA VAL A 97 -16.88 0.32 -14.42
C VAL A 97 -16.53 1.20 -13.22
N SER A 98 -16.16 0.60 -12.09
CA SER A 98 -15.68 1.33 -10.91
C SER A 98 -14.69 0.52 -10.11
N ALA A 99 -13.82 1.22 -9.38
CA ALA A 99 -12.93 0.66 -8.38
C ALA A 99 -12.98 1.54 -7.13
N HIS A 100 -13.17 0.93 -5.97
CA HIS A 100 -13.18 1.61 -4.69
C HIS A 100 -12.09 1.03 -3.80
N VAL A 101 -11.16 1.87 -3.38
CA VAL A 101 -10.13 1.49 -2.40
C VAL A 101 -10.71 1.75 -1.02
N SER A 102 -10.85 0.70 -0.23
CA SER A 102 -11.29 0.77 1.16
C SER A 102 -10.14 0.43 2.10
N MET A 103 -10.25 0.96 3.31
CA MET A 103 -9.32 0.71 4.39
C MET A 103 -10.17 0.10 5.50
N PRO A 104 -10.15 -1.24 5.66
CA PRO A 104 -10.97 -1.92 6.66
C PRO A 104 -10.53 -1.64 8.09
#